data_AF-A0A261U484-F1
#
_entry.id   AF-A0A261U484-F1
#
_cell.length_a   1.000
_cell.length_b   1.000
_cell.length_c   1.000
_cell.angle_alpha   90.00
_cell.angle_beta   90.00
_cell.angle_gamma   90.00
#
_symmetry.space_group_name_H-M   'P 1'
#
loop_
_entity.id
_entity.type
_entity.pdbx_description
1 polymer ?
#
loop_
_entity_poly.entity_id
_entity_poly.type
_entity_poly.pdbx_seq_one_letter_code
_entity_poly.pdbx_strand_id
1 'polypeptide(L)'
;MDIKTLEALGVSVEDLADRIVDQAVSVLLSSTGFDPDSEEEFSYESRFKREIEKRVQESVDAKIAALAAEHLVPRVGEMIENADMRQTNRYGEPVTPKMTFKEYIAARAETYMTEDVDHNAKSKAESGDSYNWRASGPRLTVLMRTYIRETLEQHAKAAVTDVNKVIAKNIENAAKDAITAAAQAIKVTATA
;
A
#
# COMPACT_ATOMS: atom_id res chain seq x y z
N MET A 1 48.74 -5.23 -40.39
CA MET A 1 48.25 -5.41 -41.78
C MET A 1 48.28 -4.05 -42.44
N ASP A 2 48.72 -3.98 -43.69
CA ASP A 2 48.96 -2.72 -44.41
C ASP A 2 47.65 -2.23 -45.06
N ILE A 3 47.40 -0.92 -45.12
CA ILE A 3 46.11 -0.35 -45.60
C ILE A 3 45.78 -0.82 -47.03
N LYS A 4 46.81 -1.02 -47.86
CA LYS A 4 46.68 -1.48 -49.24
C LYS A 4 46.22 -2.93 -49.38
N THR A 5 46.35 -3.75 -48.33
CA THR A 5 45.87 -5.15 -48.35
C THR A 5 44.38 -5.25 -47.98
N LEU A 6 43.82 -4.22 -47.34
CA LEU A 6 42.40 -4.16 -46.95
C LEU A 6 41.50 -3.70 -48.12
N GLU A 7 41.94 -2.71 -48.90
CA GLU A 7 41.25 -2.30 -50.14
C GLU A 7 41.18 -3.43 -51.18
N ALA A 8 42.21 -4.29 -51.24
CA ALA A 8 42.27 -5.45 -52.13
C ALA A 8 41.26 -6.57 -51.76
N LEU A 9 40.75 -6.55 -50.53
CA LEU A 9 39.70 -7.46 -50.04
C LEU A 9 38.29 -6.87 -50.20
N GLY A 10 38.16 -5.70 -50.83
CA GLY A 10 36.88 -5.06 -51.12
C GLY A 10 36.21 -4.39 -49.90
N VAL A 11 36.98 -4.05 -48.86
CA VAL A 11 36.50 -3.37 -47.66
C VAL A 11 37.08 -1.95 -47.65
N SER A 12 36.22 -0.93 -47.65
CA SER A 12 36.66 0.46 -47.52
C SER A 12 37.14 0.76 -46.09
N VAL A 13 37.88 1.86 -45.92
CA VAL A 13 38.36 2.28 -44.58
C VAL A 13 37.18 2.66 -43.69
N GLU A 14 36.13 3.23 -44.28
CA GLU A 14 34.86 3.56 -43.62
C GLU A 14 34.12 2.30 -43.15
N ASP A 15 34.00 1.28 -44.00
CA ASP A 15 33.35 0.00 -43.63
C ASP A 15 34.10 -0.72 -42.51
N LEU A 16 35.43 -0.60 -42.49
CA LEU A 16 36.26 -1.16 -41.43
C LEU A 16 36.07 -0.39 -40.11
N ALA A 17 35.96 0.94 -40.18
CA ALA A 17 35.70 1.77 -39.01
C ALA A 17 34.33 1.45 -38.39
N ASP A 18 33.28 1.37 -39.19
CA ASP A 18 31.93 1.02 -38.74
C ASP A 18 31.89 -0.38 -38.10
N ARG A 19 32.55 -1.37 -38.72
CA ARG A 19 32.66 -2.73 -38.15
C ARG A 19 33.43 -2.77 -36.83
N ILE A 20 34.46 -1.95 -36.68
CA ILE A 20 35.22 -1.85 -35.41
C ILE A 20 34.34 -1.24 -34.33
N VAL A 21 33.58 -0.20 -34.67
CA VAL A 21 32.63 0.45 -33.74
C VAL A 21 31.53 -0.54 -33.33
N ASP A 22 30.92 -1.24 -34.28
CA ASP A 22 29.88 -2.23 -34.02
C ASP A 22 30.38 -3.38 -33.13
N GLN A 23 31.60 -3.87 -33.39
CA GLN A 23 32.20 -4.91 -32.55
C GLN A 23 32.50 -4.40 -31.14
N ALA A 24 33.03 -3.17 -31.01
CA ALA A 24 33.29 -2.56 -29.71
C ALA A 24 31.99 -2.34 -28.91
N VAL A 25 30.92 -1.91 -29.58
CA VAL A 25 29.59 -1.75 -29.01
C VAL A 25 29.01 -3.10 -28.61
N SER A 26 29.13 -4.12 -29.45
CA SER A 26 28.66 -5.48 -29.16
C SER A 26 29.34 -6.04 -27.91
N VAL A 27 30.66 -5.90 -27.78
CA VAL A 27 31.42 -6.36 -26.60
C VAL A 27 31.03 -5.60 -25.33
N LEU A 28 30.59 -4.34 -25.45
CA LEU A 28 30.18 -3.52 -24.31
C LEU A 28 28.72 -3.80 -23.89
N LEU A 29 27.86 -4.15 -24.85
CA LEU A 29 26.43 -4.42 -24.64
C LEU A 29 26.10 -5.89 -24.38
N SER A 30 27.01 -6.81 -24.67
CA SER A 30 26.84 -8.25 -24.43
C SER A 30 27.92 -8.80 -23.49
N SER A 31 27.54 -9.77 -22.67
CA SER A 31 28.43 -10.53 -21.79
C SER A 31 28.22 -12.00 -22.07
N THR A 32 29.29 -12.78 -22.14
CA THR A 32 29.19 -14.23 -22.31
C THR A 32 29.05 -14.90 -20.95
N GLY A 33 28.23 -15.94 -20.90
CA GLY A 33 28.06 -16.85 -19.77
C GLY A 33 28.24 -18.29 -20.25
N PHE A 34 28.68 -19.16 -19.34
CA PHE A 34 28.84 -20.58 -19.62
C PHE A 34 27.81 -21.36 -18.81
N ASP A 35 27.04 -22.22 -19.48
CA ASP A 35 26.08 -23.10 -18.82
C ASP A 35 26.76 -24.47 -18.54
N PRO A 36 27.01 -24.82 -17.26
CA PRO A 36 27.74 -26.03 -16.91
C PRO A 36 26.99 -27.34 -17.22
N ASP A 37 25.68 -27.31 -17.47
CA ASP A 37 24.88 -28.51 -17.75
C ASP A 37 24.73 -28.81 -19.26
N SER A 38 24.85 -27.79 -20.12
CA SER A 38 24.73 -27.92 -21.59
C SER A 38 26.05 -27.75 -22.34
N GLU A 39 27.12 -27.33 -21.66
CA GLU A 39 28.43 -26.99 -22.23
C GLU A 39 28.39 -25.92 -23.34
N GLU A 40 27.29 -25.17 -23.45
CA GLU A 40 27.11 -24.12 -24.46
C GLU A 40 27.41 -22.72 -23.88
N GLU A 41 28.14 -21.90 -24.65
CA GLU A 41 28.27 -20.48 -24.37
C GLU A 41 27.01 -19.74 -24.79
N PHE A 42 26.37 -19.03 -23.86
CA PHE A 42 25.25 -18.16 -24.15
C PHE A 42 25.62 -16.69 -23.92
N SER A 43 25.19 -15.83 -24.83
CA SER A 43 25.36 -14.38 -24.70
C SER A 43 24.15 -13.78 -24.01
N TYR A 44 24.38 -12.97 -22.96
CA TYR A 44 23.34 -12.23 -22.26
C TYR A 44 23.66 -10.73 -22.25
N GLU A 45 22.62 -9.91 -22.09
CA GLU A 45 22.76 -8.46 -22.06
C GLU A 45 23.65 -7.99 -20.91
N SER A 46 24.58 -7.10 -21.21
CA SER A 46 25.47 -6.56 -20.20
C SER A 46 24.69 -5.75 -19.15
N ARG A 47 25.24 -5.70 -17.93
CA ARG A 47 24.69 -4.86 -16.85
C ARG A 47 24.59 -3.39 -17.28
N PHE A 48 25.49 -2.94 -18.15
CA PHE A 48 25.50 -1.58 -18.69
C PHE A 48 24.29 -1.32 -19.59
N LYS A 49 23.95 -2.25 -20.50
CA LYS A 49 22.76 -2.15 -21.35
C LYS A 49 21.48 -2.07 -20.52
N ARG A 50 21.34 -2.96 -19.53
CA ARG A 50 20.18 -2.99 -18.63
C ARG A 50 20.01 -1.70 -17.83
N GLU A 51 21.10 -1.14 -17.33
CA GLU A 51 21.06 0.10 -16.55
C GLU A 51 20.69 1.31 -17.43
N ILE A 52 21.18 1.36 -18.67
CA ILE A 52 20.79 2.40 -19.64
C ILE A 52 19.32 2.28 -19.99
N GLU A 53 18.85 1.09 -20.36
CA GLU A 53 17.45 0.85 -20.71
C GLU A 53 16.52 1.22 -19.55
N LYS A 54 16.88 0.82 -18.34
CA LYS A 54 16.14 1.20 -17.13
C LYS A 54 16.09 2.72 -16.95
N ARG A 55 17.22 3.41 -17.11
CA ARG A 55 17.28 4.88 -16.94
C ARG A 55 16.52 5.62 -18.05
N VAL A 56 16.51 5.08 -19.27
CA VAL A 56 15.69 5.59 -20.38
C VAL A 56 14.22 5.37 -20.07
N GLN A 57 13.83 4.19 -19.60
CA GLN A 57 12.46 3.88 -19.19
C GLN A 57 11.98 4.81 -18.08
N GLU A 58 12.76 4.98 -17.01
CA GLU A 58 12.45 5.90 -15.91
C GLU A 58 12.26 7.35 -16.40
N SER A 59 13.09 7.80 -17.33
CA SER A 59 12.97 9.14 -17.94
C SER A 59 11.70 9.29 -18.77
N VAL A 60 11.37 8.27 -19.58
CA VAL A 60 10.15 8.23 -20.39
C VAL A 60 8.91 8.20 -19.49
N ASP A 61 8.90 7.34 -18.49
CA ASP A 61 7.79 7.21 -17.53
C ASP A 61 7.57 8.53 -16.77
N ALA A 62 8.64 9.20 -16.35
CA ALA A 62 8.55 10.51 -15.70
C ALA A 62 7.94 11.57 -16.63
N LYS A 63 8.30 11.57 -17.92
CA LYS A 63 7.74 12.50 -18.91
C LYS A 63 6.27 12.21 -19.21
N ILE A 64 5.91 10.93 -19.34
CA ILE A 64 4.51 10.50 -19.52
C ILE A 64 3.67 10.91 -18.32
N ALA A 65 4.18 10.66 -17.10
CA ALA A 65 3.49 11.04 -15.86
C ALA A 65 3.28 12.56 -15.76
N ALA A 66 4.30 13.36 -16.14
CA ALA A 66 4.18 14.81 -16.16
C ALA A 66 3.10 15.30 -17.14
N LEU A 67 3.08 14.77 -18.37
CA LEU A 67 2.06 15.09 -19.37
C LEU A 67 0.67 14.65 -18.93
N ALA A 68 0.56 13.48 -18.30
CA ALA A 68 -0.70 12.99 -17.76
C ALA A 68 -1.23 13.91 -16.64
N ALA A 69 -0.37 14.37 -15.73
CA ALA A 69 -0.74 15.27 -14.66
C ALA A 69 -1.19 16.65 -15.18
N GLU A 70 -0.56 17.16 -16.25
CA GLU A 70 -0.89 18.47 -16.81
C GLU A 70 -2.16 18.47 -17.66
N HIS A 71 -2.41 17.40 -18.43
CA HIS A 71 -3.48 17.40 -19.44
C HIS A 71 -4.57 16.36 -19.22
N LEU A 72 -4.22 15.15 -18.76
CA LEU A 72 -5.19 14.07 -18.62
C LEU A 72 -5.97 14.18 -17.31
N VAL A 73 -5.27 14.37 -16.18
CA VAL A 73 -5.90 14.45 -14.85
C VAL A 73 -6.92 15.60 -14.78
N PRO A 74 -6.62 16.84 -15.24
CA PRO A 74 -7.59 17.93 -15.19
C PRO A 74 -8.81 17.66 -16.07
N ARG A 75 -8.60 17.14 -17.29
CA ARG A 75 -9.69 16.79 -18.21
C ARG A 75 -10.60 15.71 -17.66
N VAL A 76 -10.03 14.67 -17.05
CA VAL A 76 -10.82 13.63 -16.39
C VAL A 76 -11.63 14.21 -15.24
N GLY A 77 -11.02 15.11 -14.44
CA GLY A 77 -11.73 15.84 -13.39
C GLY A 77 -12.91 16.65 -13.93
N GLU A 78 -12.71 17.43 -14.98
CA GLU A 78 -13.77 18.21 -15.64
C GLU A 78 -14.86 17.31 -16.22
N MET A 79 -14.51 16.19 -16.84
CA MET A 79 -15.48 15.23 -17.39
C MET A 79 -16.32 14.58 -16.28
N ILE A 80 -15.72 14.25 -15.14
CA ILE A 80 -16.42 13.68 -13.99
C ILE A 80 -17.39 14.72 -13.38
N GLU A 81 -16.95 15.96 -13.20
CA GLU A 81 -17.79 17.01 -12.63
C GLU A 81 -18.96 17.41 -13.52
N ASN A 82 -18.76 17.41 -14.84
CA ASN A 82 -19.79 17.71 -15.81
C ASN A 82 -20.72 16.53 -16.11
N ALA A 83 -20.42 15.33 -15.59
CA ALA A 83 -21.27 14.16 -15.76
C ALA A 83 -22.62 14.38 -15.05
N ASP A 84 -23.72 14.08 -15.75
CA ASP A 84 -25.06 14.15 -15.19
C ASP A 84 -25.35 12.89 -14.38
N MET A 85 -25.28 12.99 -13.05
CA MET A 85 -25.41 11.84 -12.14
C MET A 85 -26.87 11.57 -11.75
N ARG A 86 -27.82 11.90 -12.63
CA ARG A 86 -29.24 11.64 -12.40
C ARG A 86 -29.54 10.15 -12.35
N GLN A 87 -30.36 9.77 -11.38
CA GLN A 87 -30.91 8.43 -11.32
C GLN A 87 -32.01 8.32 -12.38
N THR A 88 -31.95 7.29 -13.20
CA THR A 88 -32.99 6.96 -14.17
C THR A 88 -33.78 5.74 -13.73
N ASN A 89 -35.03 5.66 -14.19
CA ASN A 89 -35.83 4.44 -14.03
C ASN A 89 -35.40 3.36 -15.04
N ARG A 90 -36.07 2.20 -15.01
CA ARG A 90 -35.80 1.08 -15.94
C ARG A 90 -35.95 1.45 -17.43
N TYR A 91 -36.67 2.53 -17.73
CA TYR A 91 -36.94 3.03 -19.08
C TYR A 91 -36.07 4.24 -19.47
N GLY A 92 -35.15 4.67 -18.59
CA GLY A 92 -34.22 5.77 -18.87
C GLY A 92 -34.76 7.17 -18.53
N GLU A 93 -35.94 7.28 -17.91
CA GLU A 93 -36.50 8.58 -17.52
C GLU A 93 -35.88 9.08 -16.21
N PRO A 94 -35.59 10.38 -16.09
CA PRO A 94 -34.97 10.95 -14.90
C PRO A 94 -35.92 10.92 -13.69
N VAL A 95 -35.48 10.30 -12.60
CA VAL A 95 -36.20 10.21 -11.32
C VAL A 95 -35.75 11.29 -10.35
N THR A 96 -34.47 11.68 -10.40
CA THR A 96 -33.90 12.69 -9.51
C THR A 96 -33.51 13.97 -10.27
N PRO A 97 -33.38 15.11 -9.57
CA PRO A 97 -32.86 16.35 -10.15
C PRO A 97 -31.44 16.19 -10.69
N LYS A 98 -31.03 17.10 -11.61
CA LYS A 98 -29.65 17.16 -12.09
C LYS A 98 -28.71 17.34 -10.90
N MET A 99 -27.73 16.45 -10.78
CA MET A 99 -26.70 16.55 -9.76
C MET A 99 -25.33 16.31 -10.38
N THR A 100 -24.35 17.07 -9.90
CA THR A 100 -22.93 16.88 -10.19
C THR A 100 -22.40 15.65 -9.45
N PHE A 101 -21.19 15.21 -9.81
CA PHE A 101 -20.54 14.08 -9.12
C PHE A 101 -20.38 14.33 -7.61
N LYS A 102 -19.94 15.53 -7.20
CA LYS A 102 -19.80 15.88 -5.78
C LYS A 102 -21.12 15.80 -5.03
N GLU A 103 -22.18 16.38 -5.59
CA GLU A 103 -23.51 16.36 -5.00
C GLU A 103 -24.06 14.93 -4.90
N TYR A 104 -23.84 14.11 -5.92
CA TYR A 104 -24.21 12.70 -5.90
C TYR A 104 -23.50 11.94 -4.78
N ILE A 105 -22.18 12.12 -4.62
CA ILE A 105 -21.41 11.46 -3.55
C ILE A 105 -21.87 11.94 -2.17
N ALA A 106 -22.13 13.24 -2.00
CA ALA A 106 -22.67 13.78 -0.75
C ALA A 106 -24.04 13.20 -0.42
N ALA A 107 -24.97 13.17 -1.38
CA ALA A 107 -26.30 12.59 -1.20
C ALA A 107 -26.24 11.08 -0.90
N ARG A 108 -25.32 10.36 -1.53
CA ARG A 108 -25.06 8.93 -1.27
C ARG A 108 -24.54 8.72 0.15
N ALA A 109 -23.61 9.56 0.60
CA ALA A 109 -23.06 9.50 1.96
C ALA A 109 -24.13 9.82 3.01
N GLU A 110 -24.95 10.84 2.79
CA GLU A 110 -26.07 11.19 3.67
C GLU A 110 -27.07 10.05 3.76
N THR A 111 -27.48 9.48 2.62
CA THR A 111 -28.37 8.31 2.57
C THR A 111 -27.79 7.14 3.36
N TYR A 112 -26.51 6.82 3.14
CA TYR A 112 -25.82 5.73 3.85
C TYR A 112 -25.74 5.96 5.37
N MET A 113 -25.49 7.19 5.81
CA MET A 113 -25.36 7.54 7.23
C MET A 113 -26.71 7.59 7.96
N THR A 114 -27.77 8.00 7.26
CA THR A 114 -29.13 8.13 7.81
C THR A 114 -29.95 6.85 7.71
N GLU A 115 -29.55 5.90 6.86
CA GLU A 115 -30.22 4.62 6.70
C GLU A 115 -30.34 3.88 8.04
N ASP A 116 -31.53 3.36 8.32
CA ASP A 116 -31.77 2.53 9.49
C ASP A 116 -31.06 1.18 9.35
N VAL A 117 -30.29 0.85 10.37
CA VAL A 117 -29.49 -0.39 10.44
C VAL A 117 -29.80 -1.19 11.69
N ASP A 118 -29.41 -2.46 11.69
CA ASP A 118 -29.46 -3.29 12.89
C ASP A 118 -28.33 -2.96 13.88
N HIS A 119 -28.27 -3.70 14.99
CA HIS A 119 -27.24 -3.56 16.02
C HIS A 119 -25.81 -3.86 15.53
N ASN A 120 -25.67 -4.52 14.38
CA ASN A 120 -24.40 -4.80 13.71
C ASN A 120 -24.07 -3.76 12.62
N ALA A 121 -24.81 -2.65 12.59
CA ALA A 121 -24.71 -1.60 11.59
C ALA A 121 -24.98 -2.07 10.14
N LYS A 122 -25.78 -3.13 9.97
CA LYS A 122 -26.22 -3.63 8.66
C LYS A 122 -27.63 -3.17 8.33
N SER A 123 -27.81 -2.61 7.14
CA SER A 123 -29.14 -2.36 6.57
C SER A 123 -29.91 -3.67 6.40
N LYS A 124 -31.22 -3.55 6.16
CA LYS A 124 -32.06 -4.72 5.86
C LYS A 124 -31.59 -5.46 4.60
N ALA A 125 -31.13 -4.74 3.59
CA ALA A 125 -30.60 -5.33 2.37
C ALA A 125 -29.27 -6.09 2.62
N GLU A 126 -28.40 -5.56 3.48
CA GLU A 126 -27.12 -6.18 3.84
C GLU A 126 -27.27 -7.36 4.82
N SER A 127 -28.35 -7.38 5.61
CA SER A 127 -28.63 -8.46 6.58
C SER A 127 -29.15 -9.74 5.91
N GLY A 128 -29.46 -9.70 4.60
CA GLY A 128 -30.02 -10.82 3.85
C GLY A 128 -31.46 -11.17 4.24
N ASP A 129 -31.88 -12.43 4.05
CA ASP A 129 -33.20 -12.98 4.40
C ASP A 129 -33.41 -13.16 5.92
N SER A 130 -32.79 -12.31 6.74
CA SER A 130 -32.98 -12.34 8.19
C SER A 130 -34.38 -11.83 8.54
N TYR A 131 -35.31 -12.76 8.76
CA TYR A 131 -36.64 -12.48 9.33
C TYR A 131 -36.59 -11.74 10.68
N ASN A 132 -35.43 -11.79 11.37
CA ASN A 132 -35.21 -11.17 12.66
C ASN A 132 -34.55 -9.79 12.58
N TRP A 133 -34.37 -9.23 11.38
CA TRP A 133 -33.83 -7.88 11.25
C TRP A 133 -34.74 -6.87 11.96
N ARG A 134 -34.14 -6.03 12.82
CA ARG A 134 -34.82 -4.96 13.54
C ARG A 134 -33.98 -3.69 13.49
N ALA A 135 -34.62 -2.58 13.11
CA ALA A 135 -34.00 -1.27 13.13
C ALA A 135 -33.54 -0.91 14.55
N SER A 136 -32.26 -0.57 14.68
CA SER A 136 -31.62 -0.07 15.89
C SER A 136 -31.36 1.45 15.84
N GLY A 137 -31.70 2.07 14.70
CA GLY A 137 -31.62 3.51 14.42
C GLY A 137 -30.69 3.83 13.23
N PRO A 138 -30.41 5.12 12.99
CA PRO A 138 -29.55 5.56 11.92
C PRO A 138 -28.13 4.99 12.01
N ARG A 139 -27.55 4.62 10.87
CA ARG A 139 -26.21 4.01 10.78
C ARG A 139 -25.15 4.80 11.54
N LEU A 140 -25.13 6.12 11.38
CA LEU A 140 -24.17 6.99 12.06
C LEU A 140 -24.25 6.84 13.59
N THR A 141 -25.46 6.84 14.15
CA THR A 141 -25.68 6.73 15.59
C THR A 141 -25.26 5.36 16.12
N VAL A 142 -25.58 4.29 15.39
CA VAL A 142 -25.20 2.92 15.76
C VAL A 142 -23.68 2.76 15.75
N LEU A 143 -23.02 3.18 14.67
CA LEU A 143 -21.56 3.12 14.55
C LEU A 143 -20.86 3.95 15.63
N MET A 144 -21.34 5.17 15.90
CA MET A 144 -20.80 6.01 16.99
C MET A 144 -20.93 5.32 18.35
N ARG A 145 -22.08 4.71 18.64
CA ARG A 145 -22.28 3.95 19.89
C ARG A 145 -21.31 2.78 20.01
N THR A 146 -21.12 2.02 18.93
CA THR A 146 -20.18 0.89 18.91
C THR A 146 -18.75 1.37 19.11
N TYR A 147 -18.33 2.40 18.38
CA TYR A 147 -17.01 3.00 18.51
C TYR A 147 -16.71 3.49 19.94
N ILE A 148 -17.65 4.23 20.55
CA ILE A 148 -17.50 4.72 21.92
C ILE A 148 -17.40 3.55 22.89
N ARG A 149 -18.24 2.52 22.73
CA ARG A 149 -18.22 1.33 23.60
C ARG A 149 -16.89 0.59 23.52
N GLU A 150 -16.43 0.29 22.30
CA GLU A 150 -15.17 -0.44 22.08
C GLU A 150 -13.97 0.33 22.61
N THR A 151 -13.94 1.64 22.36
CA THR A 151 -12.88 2.54 22.85
C THR A 151 -12.85 2.57 24.38
N LEU A 152 -14.02 2.74 25.02
CA LEU A 152 -14.12 2.72 26.49
C LEU A 152 -13.73 1.36 27.06
N GLU A 153 -14.17 0.26 26.45
CA GLU A 153 -13.82 -1.09 26.90
C GLU A 153 -12.32 -1.35 26.82
N GLN A 154 -11.68 -0.93 25.72
CA GLN A 154 -10.24 -1.04 25.55
C GLN A 154 -9.48 -0.24 26.60
N HIS A 155 -9.87 1.02 26.82
CA HIS A 155 -9.25 1.86 27.85
C HIS A 155 -9.47 1.33 29.26
N ALA A 156 -10.67 0.81 29.57
CA ALA A 156 -10.96 0.21 30.87
C ALA A 156 -10.10 -1.05 31.12
N LYS A 157 -9.99 -1.94 30.12
CA LYS A 157 -9.13 -3.14 30.21
C LYS A 157 -7.67 -2.77 30.41
N ALA A 158 -7.19 -1.75 29.69
CA ALA A 158 -5.81 -1.26 29.85
C ALA A 158 -5.58 -0.71 31.26
N ALA A 159 -6.50 0.12 31.78
CA ALA A 159 -6.40 0.69 33.12
C ALA A 159 -6.37 -0.38 34.21
N VAL A 160 -7.25 -1.39 34.14
CA VAL A 160 -7.26 -2.52 35.09
C VAL A 160 -5.95 -3.30 35.03
N THR A 161 -5.43 -3.53 33.82
CA THR A 161 -4.15 -4.21 33.62
C THR A 161 -2.99 -3.44 34.26
N ASP A 162 -2.97 -2.12 34.11
CA ASP A 162 -1.93 -1.29 34.69
C ASP A 162 -2.02 -1.20 36.22
N VAL A 163 -3.23 -1.11 36.78
CA VAL A 163 -3.45 -1.22 38.24
C VAL A 163 -2.94 -2.55 38.77
N ASN A 164 -3.25 -3.66 38.09
CA ASN A 164 -2.78 -4.99 38.47
C ASN A 164 -1.25 -5.10 38.46
N LYS A 165 -0.57 -4.48 37.47
CA LYS A 165 0.90 -4.43 37.44
C LYS A 165 1.46 -3.70 38.66
N VAL A 166 0.87 -2.56 39.03
CA VAL A 166 1.31 -1.78 40.21
C VAL A 166 1.11 -2.57 41.50
N ILE A 167 -0.06 -3.21 41.67
CA ILE A 167 -0.36 -4.04 42.84
C ILE A 167 0.63 -5.22 42.92
N ALA A 168 0.85 -5.94 41.82
CA ALA A 168 1.77 -7.07 41.78
C ALA A 168 3.20 -6.65 42.19
N LYS A 169 3.69 -5.51 41.67
CA LYS A 169 5.00 -4.95 42.03
C LYS A 169 5.07 -4.57 43.51
N ASN A 170 4.01 -3.99 44.08
CA ASN A 170 3.97 -3.64 45.50
C ASN A 170 3.97 -4.89 46.39
N ILE A 171 3.25 -5.95 46.00
CA ILE A 171 3.27 -7.22 46.73
C ILE A 171 4.67 -7.86 46.67
N GLU A 172 5.31 -7.84 45.51
CA GLU A 172 6.69 -8.33 45.35
C GLU A 172 7.66 -7.58 46.27
N ASN A 173 7.58 -6.25 46.30
CA ASN A 173 8.40 -5.43 47.19
C ASN A 173 8.12 -5.73 48.66
N ALA A 174 6.85 -5.81 49.07
CA ALA A 174 6.48 -6.14 50.44
C ALA A 174 6.98 -7.52 50.88
N ALA A 175 6.95 -8.51 49.98
CA ALA A 175 7.51 -9.83 50.23
C ALA A 175 9.04 -9.79 50.39
N LYS A 176 9.74 -9.05 49.53
CA LYS A 176 11.19 -8.84 49.64
C LYS A 176 11.58 -8.15 50.94
N ASP A 177 10.82 -7.13 51.34
CA ASP A 177 11.05 -6.40 52.58
C ASP A 177 10.82 -7.30 53.80
N ALA A 178 9.74 -8.10 53.80
CA ALA A 178 9.46 -9.06 54.86
C ALA A 178 10.54 -10.15 54.99
N ILE A 179 11.03 -10.69 53.87
CA ILE A 179 12.13 -11.67 53.86
C ILE A 179 13.41 -11.03 54.41
N THR A 180 13.70 -9.80 54.00
CA THR A 180 14.89 -9.07 54.47
C THR A 180 14.82 -8.80 55.96
N ALA A 181 13.66 -8.34 56.46
CA ALA A 181 13.43 -8.13 57.88
C ALA A 181 13.58 -9.42 58.70
N ALA A 182 13.03 -10.54 58.21
CA ALA A 182 13.19 -11.85 58.85
C ALA A 182 14.66 -12.31 58.87
N ALA A 183 15.39 -12.14 57.77
CA ALA A 183 16.80 -12.49 57.68
C ALA A 183 17.68 -11.64 58.64
N GLN A 184 17.36 -10.35 58.80
CA GLN A 184 18.03 -9.48 59.76
C GLN A 184 17.73 -9.89 61.20
N ALA A 185 16.48 -10.25 61.53
CA ALA A 185 16.10 -10.73 62.85
C ALA A 185 16.84 -12.01 63.25
N ILE A 186 17.08 -12.92 62.29
CA ILE A 186 17.86 -14.16 62.53
C ILE A 186 19.35 -13.85 62.79
N LYS A 187 19.88 -12.76 62.24
CA LYS A 187 21.30 -12.41 62.35
C LYS A 187 21.69 -11.80 63.72
N VAL A 188 20.72 -11.45 64.58
CA VAL A 188 20.94 -10.81 65.88
C VAL A 188 20.45 -11.70 67.03
N THR A 189 21.10 -12.84 67.21
CA THR A 189 21.16 -13.57 68.50
C THR A 189 22.54 -14.22 68.64
N ALA A 190 23.58 -13.40 68.53
CA ALA A 190 24.94 -13.73 68.97
C ALA A 190 25.53 -12.50 69.64
N THR A 191 24.99 -12.17 70.82
CA THR A 191 25.58 -11.18 71.72
C THR A 191 25.70 -11.81 73.11
N ALA A 192 26.97 -12.04 73.47
CA ALA A 192 27.57 -12.27 74.79
C ALA A 192 27.12 -13.49 75.60
#